data_AF-A0A4Y4M402-F1
#
_entry.id   AF-A0A4Y4M402-F1
#
_cell.length_a   1.000
_cell.length_b   1.000
_cell.length_c   1.000
_cell.angle_alpha   90.00
_cell.angle_beta   90.00
_cell.angle_gamma   90.00
#
_symmetry.space_group_name_H-M   'P 1'
#
loop_
_entity.id
_entity.type
_entity.pdbx_description
1 polymer ?
#
loop_
_entity_poly.entity_id
_entity_poly.type
_entity_poly.pdbx_seq_one_letter_code
_entity_poly.pdbx_strand_id
1 'polypeptide(L)'
;MKNLLSILIAAFLLTACEKGKTTAVNGSDKADPAASESEWKPVDSATAMKAWMEYSTPGEMHKMLAKSDGIWTGETTMWMENGGKPMMSKSETINKMMYGGRYQISNHKGNFMGMPFEGMSIVGYDNSKKKFISTWIDNMGTGIMHGEGEWSPSTKSVEFKGKMTDPSRPGKDCDFREVFTFVDDNNQKLEMYGPDSKTGKEYKTMEIKYTRKK
;
A
#
# COMPACT_ATOMS: atom_id res chain seq x y z
N MET A 1 -29.99 24.80 -35.02
CA MET A 1 -31.41 24.50 -35.33
C MET A 1 -31.53 23.00 -35.59
N LYS A 2 -32.40 22.30 -34.83
CA LYS A 2 -33.22 21.11 -35.18
C LYS A 2 -32.53 19.97 -35.95
N ASN A 3 -32.57 18.68 -35.62
CA ASN A 3 -33.45 17.81 -34.82
C ASN A 3 -32.72 16.45 -34.70
N LEU A 4 -32.65 15.77 -33.56
CA LEU A 4 -33.63 14.82 -32.99
C LEU A 4 -33.55 13.38 -33.57
N LEU A 5 -33.45 12.40 -32.64
CA LEU A 5 -33.85 10.97 -32.74
C LEU A 5 -32.97 10.05 -33.63
N SER A 6 -32.55 8.84 -33.24
CA SER A 6 -33.32 7.79 -32.55
C SER A 6 -32.44 6.76 -31.84
N ILE A 7 -33.00 6.23 -30.76
CA ILE A 7 -32.59 5.05 -29.99
C ILE A 7 -32.78 3.78 -30.84
N LEU A 8 -31.82 2.86 -30.82
CA LEU A 8 -32.05 1.46 -31.18
C LEU A 8 -31.34 0.56 -30.17
N ILE A 9 -32.17 0.01 -29.28
CA ILE A 9 -31.85 -1.06 -28.34
C ILE A 9 -31.72 -2.35 -29.17
N ALA A 10 -30.51 -2.90 -29.23
CA ALA A 10 -30.31 -4.24 -29.77
C ALA A 10 -30.40 -5.25 -28.61
N ALA A 11 -31.56 -5.89 -28.51
CA ALA A 11 -31.74 -7.10 -27.72
C ALA A 11 -30.99 -8.25 -28.40
N PHE A 12 -29.99 -8.82 -27.73
CA PHE A 12 -29.42 -10.11 -28.12
C PHE A 12 -30.11 -11.22 -27.34
N LEU A 13 -30.97 -11.95 -28.04
CA LEU A 13 -31.55 -13.23 -27.60
C LEU A 13 -30.61 -14.39 -27.97
N LEU A 14 -30.74 -15.43 -27.15
CA LEU A 14 -29.98 -16.66 -27.01
C LEU A 14 -29.88 -17.56 -28.27
N THR A 15 -29.00 -18.57 -28.16
CA THR A 15 -28.93 -19.90 -28.82
C THR A 15 -27.63 -20.09 -29.63
N ALA A 16 -26.92 -21.22 -29.65
CA ALA A 16 -27.06 -22.54 -29.04
C ALA A 16 -25.68 -23.23 -28.95
N CYS A 17 -25.57 -24.24 -28.10
CA CYS A 17 -24.46 -25.21 -28.09
C CYS A 17 -24.36 -25.97 -29.41
N GLU A 18 -23.14 -26.23 -29.89
CA GLU A 18 -22.86 -27.42 -30.69
C GLU A 18 -21.55 -28.09 -30.28
N LYS A 19 -21.63 -29.41 -30.12
CA LYS A 19 -20.55 -30.32 -29.74
C LYS A 19 -19.66 -30.60 -30.95
N GLY A 20 -18.35 -30.36 -30.83
CA GLY A 20 -17.33 -30.83 -31.78
C GLY A 20 -16.19 -31.54 -31.04
N LYS A 21 -15.91 -32.79 -31.44
CA LYS A 21 -14.95 -33.73 -30.86
C LYS A 21 -13.48 -33.30 -30.97
N THR A 22 -12.76 -33.51 -29.86
CA THR A 22 -11.36 -33.94 -29.68
C THR A 22 -10.39 -33.92 -30.86
N THR A 23 -9.31 -33.16 -30.69
CA THR A 23 -7.95 -33.55 -31.07
C THR A 23 -7.05 -33.47 -29.83
N ALA A 24 -6.40 -34.60 -29.54
CA ALA A 24 -5.45 -34.75 -28.44
C ALA A 24 -4.11 -34.08 -28.80
N VAL A 25 -3.55 -33.30 -27.89
CA VAL A 25 -2.13 -32.96 -27.86
C VAL A 25 -1.60 -33.36 -26.49
N ASN A 26 -0.74 -34.38 -26.49
CA ASN A 26 0.08 -34.76 -25.35
C ASN A 26 1.09 -33.64 -25.09
N GLY A 27 0.92 -32.93 -23.97
CA GLY A 27 1.92 -32.06 -23.38
C GLY A 27 2.08 -32.44 -21.92
N SER A 28 3.23 -33.03 -21.59
CA SER A 28 3.61 -33.41 -20.24
C SER A 28 3.97 -32.18 -19.42
N ASP A 29 3.00 -31.60 -18.73
CA ASP A 29 3.27 -30.59 -17.70
C ASP A 29 3.27 -31.24 -16.32
N LYS A 30 4.46 -31.25 -15.71
CA LYS A 30 4.63 -31.54 -14.29
C LYS A 30 3.86 -30.48 -13.50
N ALA A 31 2.83 -30.92 -12.79
CA ALA A 31 2.04 -30.07 -11.91
C ALA A 31 2.89 -29.56 -10.75
N ASP A 32 3.01 -28.23 -10.64
CA ASP A 32 3.38 -27.55 -9.40
C ASP A 32 2.21 -27.65 -8.39
N PRO A 33 2.44 -28.04 -7.12
CA PRO A 33 1.38 -28.18 -6.15
C PRO A 33 1.22 -26.88 -5.34
N ALA A 34 0.47 -25.88 -5.83
CA ALA A 34 0.01 -24.76 -5.00
C ALA A 34 -1.08 -23.90 -5.67
N ALA A 35 -2.34 -24.15 -5.30
CA ALA A 35 -3.36 -23.16 -4.94
C ALA A 35 -4.70 -23.89 -4.88
N SER A 36 -5.19 -24.21 -3.67
CA SER A 36 -6.61 -24.48 -3.52
C SER A 36 -7.35 -23.17 -3.77
N GLU A 37 -7.81 -22.96 -4.99
CA GLU A 37 -8.78 -21.92 -5.29
C GLU A 37 -9.97 -22.14 -4.35
N SER A 38 -10.17 -21.23 -3.39
CA SER A 38 -11.38 -21.23 -2.60
C SER A 38 -12.53 -20.97 -3.56
N GLU A 39 -13.32 -22.01 -3.84
CA GLU A 39 -14.46 -21.95 -4.73
C GLU A 39 -15.36 -20.74 -4.39
N TRP A 40 -15.66 -19.90 -5.38
CA TRP A 40 -16.52 -18.74 -5.20
C TRP A 40 -17.92 -19.19 -4.82
N LYS A 41 -18.37 -18.83 -3.61
CA LYS A 41 -19.70 -19.20 -3.10
C LYS A 41 -20.63 -17.99 -3.18
N PRO A 42 -21.81 -18.12 -3.81
CA PRO A 42 -22.80 -17.06 -3.80
C PRO A 42 -23.27 -16.80 -2.37
N VAL A 43 -23.46 -15.53 -2.04
CA VAL A 43 -24.04 -15.06 -0.77
C VAL A 43 -25.39 -14.40 -1.06
N ASP A 44 -26.34 -14.51 -0.15
CA ASP A 44 -27.62 -13.82 -0.30
C ASP A 44 -27.44 -12.29 -0.21
N SER A 45 -28.39 -11.55 -0.80
CA SER A 45 -28.30 -10.09 -0.91
C SER A 45 -28.22 -9.36 0.44
N ALA A 46 -28.87 -9.88 1.49
CA ALA A 46 -28.85 -9.26 2.82
C ALA A 46 -27.49 -9.45 3.48
N THR A 47 -26.92 -10.65 3.41
CA THR A 47 -25.56 -10.93 3.87
C THR A 47 -24.53 -10.08 3.12
N ALA A 48 -24.64 -9.98 1.81
CA ALA A 48 -23.76 -9.14 1.00
C ALA A 48 -23.84 -7.66 1.39
N MET A 49 -25.05 -7.11 1.55
CA MET A 49 -25.24 -5.71 1.94
C MET A 49 -24.67 -5.42 3.33
N LYS A 50 -24.89 -6.31 4.30
CA LYS A 50 -24.33 -6.19 5.65
C LYS A 50 -22.79 -6.19 5.61
N ALA A 51 -22.18 -7.13 4.89
CA ALA A 51 -20.74 -7.21 4.75
C ALA A 51 -20.15 -5.94 4.10
N TRP A 52 -20.80 -5.39 3.06
CA TRP A 52 -20.40 -4.13 2.43
C TRP A 52 -20.49 -2.93 3.37
N MET A 53 -21.54 -2.87 4.20
CA MET A 53 -21.69 -1.81 5.19
C MET A 53 -20.59 -1.88 6.25
N GLU A 54 -20.30 -3.07 6.79
CA GLU A 54 -19.23 -3.27 7.77
C GLU A 54 -17.84 -2.97 7.17
N TYR A 55 -17.57 -3.44 5.94
CA TYR A 55 -16.33 -3.18 5.23
C TYR A 55 -16.10 -1.67 5.02
N SER A 56 -17.12 -0.95 4.59
CA SER A 56 -17.00 0.45 4.20
C SER A 56 -17.10 1.45 5.35
N THR A 57 -17.44 1.04 6.57
CA THR A 57 -17.64 1.96 7.71
C THR A 57 -16.34 2.20 8.48
N PRO A 58 -15.84 3.46 8.57
CA PRO A 58 -14.66 3.77 9.37
C PRO A 58 -14.81 3.39 10.85
N GLY A 59 -13.83 2.65 11.37
CA GLY A 59 -13.76 2.18 12.76
C GLY A 59 -12.62 2.80 13.57
N GLU A 60 -12.23 2.16 14.68
CA GLU A 60 -11.20 2.68 15.60
C GLU A 60 -9.83 2.88 14.94
N MET A 61 -9.41 1.99 14.04
CA MET A 61 -8.14 2.14 13.32
C MET A 61 -8.14 3.38 12.40
N HIS A 62 -9.30 3.71 11.82
CA HIS A 62 -9.45 4.90 10.99
C HIS A 62 -9.41 6.17 11.84
N LYS A 63 -10.06 6.16 13.02
CA LYS A 63 -9.97 7.25 13.99
C LYS A 63 -8.54 7.46 14.49
N MET A 64 -7.78 6.37 14.69
CA MET A 64 -6.38 6.43 15.06
C MET A 64 -5.53 7.10 13.98
N LEU A 65 -5.72 6.75 12.69
CA LEU A 65 -5.05 7.47 11.59
C LEU A 65 -5.42 8.95 11.58
N ALA A 66 -6.72 9.27 11.74
CA ALA A 66 -7.22 10.64 11.72
C ALA A 66 -6.61 11.54 12.81
N LYS A 67 -6.18 10.98 13.95
CA LYS A 67 -5.44 11.75 14.97
C LYS A 67 -4.13 12.32 14.44
N SER A 68 -3.56 11.73 13.40
CA SER A 68 -2.31 12.17 12.78
C SER A 68 -2.49 13.27 11.75
N ASP A 69 -3.72 13.67 11.42
CA ASP A 69 -3.98 14.80 10.51
C ASP A 69 -3.32 16.07 11.02
N GLY A 70 -2.76 16.86 10.09
CA GLY A 70 -2.02 18.08 10.39
C GLY A 70 -0.65 18.11 9.73
N ILE A 71 0.15 19.08 10.15
CA ILE A 71 1.48 19.34 9.58
C ILE A 71 2.54 18.83 10.56
N TRP A 72 3.54 18.14 10.04
CA TRP A 72 4.62 17.53 10.79
C TRP A 72 5.97 17.92 10.20
N THR A 73 6.99 17.96 11.05
CA THR A 73 8.39 18.02 10.62
C THR A 73 8.97 16.62 10.75
N GLY A 74 9.59 16.11 9.70
CA GLY A 74 10.36 14.87 9.71
C GLY A 74 11.85 15.17 9.79
N GLU A 75 12.53 14.61 10.79
CA GLU A 75 14.00 14.54 10.84
C GLU A 75 14.43 13.16 10.39
N THR A 76 14.98 13.10 9.18
CA THR A 76 15.33 11.84 8.50
C THR A 76 16.81 11.54 8.71
N THR A 77 17.11 10.32 9.10
CA THR A 77 18.45 9.73 9.12
C THR A 77 18.47 8.53 8.19
N MET A 78 19.42 8.47 7.27
CA MET A 78 19.51 7.42 6.25
C MET A 78 20.91 6.80 6.19
N TRP A 79 20.94 5.50 5.92
CA TRP A 79 22.16 4.71 5.77
C TRP A 79 22.15 4.03 4.41
N MET A 80 23.17 4.31 3.59
CA MET A 80 23.35 3.68 2.27
C MET A 80 23.99 2.29 2.35
N GLU A 81 24.69 2.03 3.44
CA GLU A 81 25.38 0.76 3.72
C GLU A 81 25.25 0.45 5.20
N ASN A 82 25.21 -0.84 5.55
CA ASN A 82 25.13 -1.26 6.94
C ASN A 82 26.38 -0.84 7.73
N GLY A 83 26.17 -0.08 8.81
CA GLY A 83 27.26 0.50 9.61
C GLY A 83 27.96 1.72 8.98
N GLY A 84 27.49 2.20 7.83
CA GLY A 84 28.01 3.40 7.19
C GLY A 84 27.69 4.69 7.95
N LYS A 85 28.34 5.80 7.56
CA LYS A 85 28.03 7.13 8.13
C LYS A 85 26.61 7.55 7.69
N PRO A 86 25.74 7.98 8.62
CA PRO A 86 24.40 8.42 8.25
C PRO A 86 24.41 9.75 7.52
N MET A 87 23.42 9.91 6.63
CA MET A 87 23.03 11.19 6.05
C MET A 87 21.77 11.70 6.74
N MET A 88 21.72 13.00 7.00
CA MET A 88 20.57 13.62 7.68
C MET A 88 19.90 14.63 6.76
N SER A 89 18.58 14.68 6.81
CA SER A 89 17.78 15.71 6.15
C SER A 89 16.53 16.04 6.94
N LYS A 90 15.84 17.11 6.55
CA LYS A 90 14.55 17.50 7.10
C LYS A 90 13.49 17.52 6.01
N SER A 91 12.27 17.18 6.39
CA SER A 91 11.09 17.26 5.56
C SER A 91 9.92 17.88 6.32
N GLU A 92 8.96 18.39 5.56
CA GLU A 92 7.62 18.70 6.02
C GLU A 92 6.67 17.62 5.49
N THR A 93 5.77 17.15 6.35
CA THR A 93 4.72 16.20 6.00
C THR A 93 3.36 16.81 6.30
N ILE A 94 2.42 16.71 5.36
CA ILE A 94 1.03 17.11 5.56
C ILE A 94 0.14 15.88 5.47
N ASN A 95 -0.48 15.52 6.58
CA ASN A 95 -1.40 14.41 6.71
C ASN A 95 -2.85 14.89 6.62
N LYS A 96 -3.66 14.19 5.84
CA LYS A 96 -5.10 14.48 5.72
C LYS A 96 -5.91 13.22 5.43
N MET A 97 -6.98 13.00 6.19
CA MET A 97 -7.99 12.00 5.87
C MET A 97 -8.79 12.38 4.62
N MET A 98 -9.07 11.37 3.79
CA MET A 98 -9.76 11.47 2.51
C MET A 98 -10.90 10.45 2.43
N TYR A 99 -11.80 10.65 1.47
CA TYR A 99 -12.92 9.75 1.16
C TYR A 99 -13.78 9.41 2.39
N GLY A 100 -14.13 10.43 3.17
CA GLY A 100 -14.94 10.28 4.37
C GLY A 100 -14.24 9.52 5.50
N GLY A 101 -12.91 9.67 5.65
CA GLY A 101 -12.15 9.07 6.75
C GLY A 101 -11.65 7.65 6.50
N ARG A 102 -11.58 7.20 5.24
CA ARG A 102 -11.17 5.82 4.89
C ARG A 102 -9.67 5.68 4.64
N TYR A 103 -9.05 6.73 4.11
CA TYR A 103 -7.65 6.74 3.76
C TYR A 103 -7.01 8.03 4.25
N GLN A 104 -5.78 7.96 4.76
CA GLN A 104 -4.94 9.12 5.00
C GLN A 104 -3.99 9.30 3.82
N ILE A 105 -3.89 10.52 3.31
CA ILE A 105 -2.83 10.91 2.38
C ILE A 105 -1.80 11.71 3.17
N SER A 106 -0.53 11.35 3.01
CA SER A 106 0.61 12.11 3.53
C SER A 106 1.41 12.67 2.37
N ASN A 107 1.52 13.99 2.26
CA ASN A 107 2.39 14.63 1.27
C ASN A 107 3.67 15.10 1.95
N HIS A 108 4.82 14.75 1.37
CA HIS A 108 6.14 15.01 1.91
C HIS A 108 6.89 15.96 0.99
N LYS A 109 7.54 16.97 1.57
CA LYS A 109 8.46 17.88 0.87
C LYS A 109 9.73 18.04 1.67
N GLY A 110 10.89 17.96 1.03
CA GLY A 110 12.15 18.07 1.74
C GLY A 110 13.37 18.13 0.84
N ASN A 111 14.49 17.71 1.40
CA ASN A 111 15.74 17.57 0.68
C ASN A 111 16.28 16.14 0.82
N PHE A 112 16.77 15.59 -0.27
CA PHE A 112 17.46 14.31 -0.30
C PHE A 112 18.78 14.47 -1.07
N MET A 113 19.90 14.28 -0.38
CA MET A 113 21.25 14.43 -0.96
C MET A 113 21.48 15.76 -1.71
N GLY A 114 20.95 16.87 -1.19
CA GLY A 114 21.08 18.19 -1.82
C GLY A 114 20.03 18.48 -2.89
N MET A 115 19.19 17.52 -3.29
CA MET A 115 18.13 17.70 -4.28
C MET A 115 16.76 17.90 -3.62
N PRO A 116 15.85 18.68 -4.24
CA PRO A 116 14.46 18.76 -3.81
C PRO A 116 13.78 17.39 -3.85
N PHE A 117 13.11 17.04 -2.75
CA PHE A 117 12.39 15.79 -2.61
C PHE A 117 10.90 16.03 -2.47
N GLU A 118 10.10 15.26 -3.20
CA GLU A 118 8.65 15.20 -3.07
C GLU A 118 8.19 13.74 -3.05
N GLY A 119 7.30 13.42 -2.12
CA GLY A 119 6.75 12.08 -1.98
C GLY A 119 5.33 12.09 -1.44
N MET A 120 4.60 11.01 -1.66
CA MET A 120 3.24 10.85 -1.18
C MET A 120 3.01 9.41 -0.71
N SER A 121 2.38 9.28 0.45
CA SER A 121 1.82 8.02 0.92
C SER A 121 0.29 8.04 0.88
N ILE A 122 -0.29 6.86 0.68
CA ILE A 122 -1.70 6.59 1.00
C ILE A 122 -1.73 5.42 1.97
N VAL A 123 -2.30 5.64 3.15
CA VAL A 123 -2.49 4.61 4.17
C VAL A 123 -3.98 4.41 4.45
N GLY A 124 -4.42 3.16 4.52
CA GLY A 124 -5.79 2.80 4.89
C GLY A 124 -5.82 1.59 5.81
N TYR A 125 -7.00 1.30 6.37
CA TYR A 125 -7.26 0.08 7.12
C TYR A 125 -8.37 -0.71 6.46
N ASP A 126 -8.06 -1.93 5.99
CA ASP A 126 -9.05 -2.82 5.40
C ASP A 126 -9.84 -3.51 6.52
N ASN A 127 -11.10 -3.13 6.69
CA ASN A 127 -11.97 -3.70 7.71
C ASN A 127 -12.28 -5.19 7.48
N SER A 128 -12.15 -5.70 6.26
CA SER A 128 -12.38 -7.12 5.95
C SER A 128 -11.13 -7.93 6.23
N LYS A 129 -9.96 -7.48 5.75
CA LYS A 129 -8.67 -8.16 5.96
C LYS A 129 -8.09 -7.93 7.36
N LYS A 130 -8.57 -6.92 8.08
CA LYS A 130 -8.05 -6.44 9.37
C LYS A 130 -6.60 -5.99 9.33
N LYS A 131 -6.16 -5.46 8.20
CA LYS A 131 -4.79 -5.00 7.96
C LYS A 131 -4.73 -3.54 7.53
N PHE A 132 -3.65 -2.88 7.90
CA PHE A 132 -3.24 -1.65 7.25
C PHE A 132 -2.66 -1.95 5.88
N ILE A 133 -2.90 -1.04 4.96
CA ILE A 133 -2.32 -1.03 3.62
C ILE A 133 -1.61 0.31 3.46
N SER A 134 -0.39 0.28 2.94
CA SER A 134 0.40 1.46 2.62
C SER A 134 0.87 1.40 1.18
N THR A 135 0.81 2.54 0.49
CA THR A 135 1.41 2.74 -0.82
C THR A 135 2.22 4.02 -0.81
N TRP A 136 3.37 4.01 -1.49
CA TRP A 136 4.28 5.14 -1.58
C TRP A 136 4.72 5.40 -3.03
N ILE A 137 4.84 6.68 -3.37
CA ILE A 137 5.47 7.19 -4.60
C ILE A 137 6.30 8.44 -4.28
N ASP A 138 7.36 8.70 -5.05
CA ASP A 138 8.19 9.89 -4.92
C ASP A 138 8.87 10.29 -6.24
N ASN A 139 9.63 11.39 -6.22
CA ASN A 139 10.37 11.90 -7.36
C ASN A 139 11.80 11.31 -7.51
N MET A 140 12.15 10.29 -6.74
CA MET A 140 13.44 9.60 -6.78
C MET A 140 13.40 8.29 -7.56
N GLY A 141 12.20 7.82 -7.94
CA GLY A 141 12.00 6.65 -8.78
C GLY A 141 10.65 6.65 -9.49
N THR A 142 10.40 5.61 -10.28
CA THR A 142 9.13 5.41 -11.01
C THR A 142 8.38 4.16 -10.56
N GLY A 143 8.90 3.45 -9.57
CA GLY A 143 8.25 2.30 -8.95
C GLY A 143 7.24 2.74 -7.89
N ILE A 144 6.26 1.88 -7.62
CA ILE A 144 5.30 2.07 -6.54
C ILE A 144 5.65 1.08 -5.44
N MET A 145 5.84 1.56 -4.21
CA MET A 145 5.97 0.66 -3.07
C MET A 145 4.59 0.30 -2.54
N HIS A 146 4.42 -0.95 -2.14
CA HIS A 146 3.18 -1.42 -1.53
C HIS A 146 3.48 -2.39 -0.40
N GLY A 147 2.84 -2.19 0.75
CA GLY A 147 2.97 -3.06 1.90
C GLY A 147 1.68 -3.19 2.70
N GLU A 148 1.56 -4.31 3.40
CA GLU A 148 0.48 -4.56 4.36
C GLU A 148 1.08 -4.76 5.76
N GLY A 149 0.34 -4.37 6.79
CA GLY A 149 0.78 -4.52 8.18
C GLY A 149 -0.37 -4.70 9.16
N GLU A 150 -0.07 -5.26 10.32
CA GLU A 150 -1.03 -5.45 11.40
C GLU A 150 -0.74 -4.48 12.55
N TRP A 151 -1.81 -4.05 13.24
CA TRP A 151 -1.67 -3.23 14.43
C TRP A 151 -1.11 -4.05 15.60
N SER A 152 -0.07 -3.53 16.24
CA SER A 152 0.45 -4.05 17.50
C SER A 152 0.10 -3.09 18.64
N PRO A 153 -0.88 -3.43 19.50
CA PRO A 153 -1.24 -2.59 20.64
C PRO A 153 -0.11 -2.43 21.67
N SER A 154 0.72 -3.47 21.86
CA SER A 154 1.79 -3.49 22.87
C SER A 154 2.90 -2.48 22.56
N THR A 155 3.20 -2.29 21.28
CA THR A 155 4.24 -1.36 20.80
C THR A 155 3.65 -0.09 20.20
N LYS A 156 2.32 0.03 20.11
CA LYS A 156 1.61 1.12 19.42
C LYS A 156 2.17 1.37 18.02
N SER A 157 2.35 0.29 17.27
CA SER A 157 3.00 0.35 15.96
C SER A 157 2.30 -0.51 14.92
N VAL A 158 2.59 -0.20 13.66
CA VAL A 158 2.27 -1.06 12.51
C VAL A 158 3.60 -1.48 11.87
N GLU A 159 3.77 -2.78 11.67
CA GLU A 159 4.89 -3.31 10.88
C GLU A 159 4.37 -3.63 9.47
N PHE A 160 4.75 -2.82 8.50
CA PHE A 160 4.45 -3.06 7.10
C PHE A 160 5.52 -3.96 6.48
N LYS A 161 5.09 -4.96 5.73
CA LYS A 161 5.95 -5.77 4.86
C LYS A 161 5.42 -5.71 3.45
N GLY A 162 6.33 -5.62 2.50
CA GLY A 162 5.95 -5.41 1.12
C GLY A 162 7.10 -5.54 0.16
N LYS A 163 6.82 -5.12 -1.07
CA LYS A 163 7.80 -5.10 -2.15
C LYS A 163 7.95 -3.70 -2.70
N MET A 164 9.17 -3.42 -3.15
CA MET A 164 9.48 -2.26 -3.96
C MET A 164 10.36 -2.67 -5.14
N THR A 165 10.35 -1.85 -6.19
CA THR A 165 11.27 -2.03 -7.32
C THR A 165 12.71 -1.93 -6.85
N ASP A 166 13.56 -2.85 -7.31
CA ASP A 166 15.00 -2.79 -7.08
C ASP A 166 15.71 -2.17 -8.30
N PRO A 167 16.11 -0.89 -8.23
CA PRO A 167 16.76 -0.23 -9.36
C PRO A 167 18.13 -0.80 -9.71
N SER A 168 18.77 -1.56 -8.80
CA SER A 168 20.06 -2.21 -9.05
C SER A 168 19.94 -3.52 -9.83
N ARG A 169 18.72 -4.09 -9.89
CA ARG A 169 18.43 -5.37 -10.55
C ARG A 169 17.22 -5.19 -11.49
N PRO A 170 17.45 -4.83 -12.77
CA PRO A 170 16.38 -4.54 -13.72
C PRO A 170 15.30 -5.62 -13.79
N GLY A 171 14.04 -5.21 -13.69
CA GLY A 171 12.87 -6.10 -13.73
C GLY A 171 12.68 -6.96 -12.47
N LYS A 172 13.35 -6.63 -11.37
CA LYS A 172 13.20 -7.33 -10.08
C LYS A 172 12.69 -6.38 -9.01
N ASP A 173 12.00 -6.97 -8.04
CA ASP A 173 11.64 -6.32 -6.79
C ASP A 173 12.55 -6.81 -5.66
N CYS A 174 12.61 -6.01 -4.60
CA CYS A 174 13.12 -6.41 -3.31
C CYS A 174 12.06 -6.28 -2.22
N ASP A 175 12.21 -7.08 -1.17
CA ASP A 175 11.37 -6.98 0.00
C ASP A 175 11.81 -5.80 0.87
N PHE A 176 10.85 -5.16 1.52
CA PHE A 176 11.10 -4.13 2.51
C PHE A 176 10.25 -4.35 3.75
N ARG A 177 10.68 -3.74 4.85
CA ARG A 177 9.94 -3.70 6.09
C ARG A 177 9.96 -2.29 6.66
N GLU A 178 8.81 -1.80 7.09
CA GLU A 178 8.67 -0.53 7.80
C GLU A 178 8.03 -0.76 9.15
N VAL A 179 8.52 -0.06 10.18
CA VAL A 179 7.88 -0.02 11.50
C VAL A 179 7.48 1.42 11.77
N PHE A 180 6.16 1.68 11.76
CA PHE A 180 5.60 2.98 12.08
C PHE A 180 5.04 2.98 13.50
N THR A 181 5.61 3.80 14.37
CA THR A 181 5.28 3.86 15.81
C THR A 181 4.64 5.18 16.18
N PHE A 182 3.48 5.11 16.83
CA PHE A 182 2.76 6.25 17.39
C PHE A 182 3.24 6.45 18.84
N VAL A 183 4.25 7.29 19.03
CA VAL A 183 4.88 7.52 20.35
C VAL A 183 3.91 8.25 21.27
N ASP A 184 3.40 9.39 20.80
CA ASP A 184 2.35 10.18 21.43
C ASP A 184 1.61 11.03 20.37
N ASP A 185 0.73 11.94 20.81
CA ASP A 185 -0.09 12.77 19.90
C ASP A 185 0.73 13.75 19.03
N ASN A 186 1.97 14.03 19.41
CA ASN A 186 2.86 15.01 18.78
C ASN A 186 4.17 14.41 18.29
N ASN A 187 4.43 13.13 18.55
CA ASN A 187 5.66 12.44 18.14
C ASN A 187 5.35 11.08 17.51
N GLN A 188 5.96 10.82 16.35
CA GLN A 188 5.87 9.54 15.65
C GLN A 188 7.26 9.13 15.15
N LYS A 189 7.44 7.84 14.87
CA LYS A 189 8.70 7.32 14.36
C LYS A 189 8.45 6.33 13.24
N LEU A 190 9.15 6.49 12.13
CA LEU A 190 9.24 5.50 11.06
C LEU A 190 10.64 4.90 11.05
N GLU A 191 10.73 3.59 10.96
CA GLU A 191 11.99 2.88 10.71
C GLU A 191 11.81 2.02 9.47
N MET A 192 12.72 2.14 8.51
CA MET A 192 12.70 1.35 7.28
C MET A 192 13.89 0.41 7.25
N TYR A 193 13.65 -0.80 6.75
CA TYR A 193 14.61 -1.85 6.59
C TYR A 193 14.52 -2.41 5.16
N GLY A 194 15.68 -2.72 4.59
CA GLY A 194 15.80 -3.26 3.25
C GLY A 194 17.08 -4.07 3.08
N PRO A 195 17.24 -4.76 1.94
CA PRO A 195 18.41 -5.59 1.71
C PRO A 195 19.66 -4.74 1.47
N ASP A 196 20.75 -5.16 2.09
CA ASP A 196 22.10 -4.72 1.75
C ASP A 196 22.42 -5.15 0.32
N SER A 197 22.82 -4.22 -0.54
CA SER A 197 23.07 -4.47 -1.96
C SER A 197 24.24 -5.43 -2.21
N LYS A 198 25.16 -5.59 -1.24
CA LYS A 198 26.33 -6.47 -1.33
C LYS A 198 26.02 -7.87 -0.79
N THR A 199 25.22 -7.97 0.28
CA THR A 199 25.01 -9.23 1.01
C THR A 199 23.60 -9.79 0.96
N GLY A 200 22.62 -8.99 0.56
CA GLY A 200 21.19 -9.30 0.58
C GLY A 200 20.57 -9.34 1.99
N LYS A 201 21.36 -9.15 3.06
CA LYS A 201 20.86 -9.16 4.44
C LYS A 201 20.09 -7.89 4.74
N GLU A 202 19.01 -8.01 5.49
CA GLU A 202 18.24 -6.85 5.95
C GLU A 202 19.07 -5.99 6.91
N TYR A 203 19.03 -4.67 6.71
CA TYR A 203 19.55 -3.68 7.65
C TYR A 203 18.66 -2.43 7.66
N LYS A 204 18.83 -1.58 8.67
CA LYS A 204 18.08 -0.34 8.79
C LYS A 204 18.61 0.69 7.79
N THR A 205 17.77 1.05 6.82
CA THR A 205 18.11 1.99 5.75
C THR A 205 17.67 3.41 6.09
N MET A 206 16.61 3.56 6.90
CA MET A 206 16.04 4.86 7.25
C MET A 206 15.45 4.88 8.66
N GLU A 207 15.55 6.04 9.31
CA GLU A 207 14.75 6.44 10.45
C GLU A 207 14.19 7.84 10.20
N ILE A 208 12.92 8.05 10.50
CA ILE A 208 12.33 9.39 10.53
C ILE A 208 11.70 9.61 11.88
N LYS A 209 12.08 10.70 12.55
CA LYS A 209 11.39 11.21 13.72
C LYS A 209 10.48 12.33 13.29
N TYR A 210 9.19 12.14 13.50
CA TYR A 210 8.18 13.14 13.20
C TYR A 210 7.78 13.89 14.46
N THR A 211 7.75 15.21 14.37
CA THR A 211 7.22 16.08 15.41
C THR A 211 6.14 16.98 14.81
N ARG A 212 4.97 17.03 15.44
CA ARG A 212 3.85 17.86 14.98
C ARG A 212 4.24 19.33 15.02
N LYS A 213 3.95 20.06 13.94
CA LYS A 213 4.08 21.53 13.94
C LYS A 213 2.94 22.12 14.77
N LYS A 214 3.31 23.01 15.70
CA LYS A 214 2.37 23.78 16.51
C LYS A 214 1.82 24.96 15.72
#